data_AF-A0A7X1PD27-F1
#
_entry.id   AF-A0A7X1PD27-F1
#
_cell.length_a   1.000
_cell.length_b   1.000
_cell.length_c   1.000
_cell.angle_alpha   90.00
_cell.angle_beta   90.00
_cell.angle_gamma   90.00
#
_symmetry.space_group_name_H-M   'P 1'
#
loop_
_entity.id
_entity.type
_entity.pdbx_description
1 polymer ?
#
loop_
_entity_poly.entity_id
_entity_poly.type
_entity_poly.pdbx_seq_one_letter_code
_entity_poly.pdbx_strand_id
1 'polypeptide(L)'
;MTWLTYHKARKAALTLWRLAGEAERGGLLGLEWVTPAVHERAWELYERFDDQVLSFCDCTSFAICASKPVDFVFGFDSDFLKAGLDLRPGLRDA
;
A
#
# COMPACT_ATOMS: atom_id res chain seq x y z
N MET A 1 -7.10 3.21 -5.52
CA MET A 1 -8.52 3.33 -5.91
C MET A 1 -8.73 3.41 -7.44
N THR A 2 -7.78 3.99 -8.17
CA THR A 2 -7.81 4.23 -9.63
C THR A 2 -7.87 2.95 -10.47
N TRP A 3 -7.11 1.90 -10.13
CA TRP A 3 -7.11 0.65 -10.89
C TRP A 3 -8.48 -0.07 -10.84
N LEU A 4 -9.10 -0.12 -9.65
CA LEU A 4 -10.41 -0.75 -9.44
C LEU A 4 -11.54 -0.07 -10.23
N THR A 5 -11.54 1.26 -10.28
CA THR A 5 -12.51 2.03 -11.07
C THR A 5 -12.32 1.84 -12.57
N TYR A 6 -11.07 1.68 -13.03
CA TYR A 6 -10.73 1.59 -14.44
C TYR A 6 -10.95 0.17 -15.00
N HIS A 7 -10.72 -0.88 -14.20
CA HIS A 7 -10.71 -2.27 -14.69
C HIS A 7 -11.83 -3.16 -14.13
N LYS A 8 -12.47 -2.83 -12.99
CA LYS A 8 -13.42 -3.73 -12.29
C LYS A 8 -14.79 -3.11 -11.94
N ALA A 9 -15.11 -1.97 -12.55
CA ALA A 9 -16.36 -1.21 -12.41
C ALA A 9 -16.51 -0.39 -11.12
N ARG A 10 -17.02 0.85 -11.28
CA ARG A 10 -17.31 1.85 -10.23
C ARG A 10 -18.01 1.27 -9.00
N LYS A 11 -18.90 0.28 -9.18
CA LYS A 11 -19.62 -0.38 -8.09
C LYS A 11 -18.68 -1.07 -7.09
N ALA A 12 -17.65 -1.77 -7.59
CA ALA A 12 -16.68 -2.45 -6.74
C ALA A 12 -15.87 -1.45 -5.89
N ALA A 13 -15.48 -0.32 -6.49
CA ALA A 13 -14.77 0.74 -5.77
C ALA A 13 -15.62 1.35 -4.64
N LEU A 14 -16.90 1.62 -4.90
CA LEU A 14 -17.83 2.13 -3.89
C LEU A 14 -18.09 1.11 -2.77
N THR A 15 -18.24 -0.16 -3.12
CA THR A 15 -18.40 -1.25 -2.13
C THR A 15 -17.16 -1.36 -1.25
N LEU A 16 -15.96 -1.36 -1.83
CA LEU A 16 -14.70 -1.40 -1.08
C LEU A 16 -14.59 -0.20 -0.13
N TRP A 17 -14.84 1.02 -0.62
CA TRP A 17 -14.78 2.24 0.19
C TRP A 17 -15.73 2.18 1.40
N ARG A 18 -16.97 1.73 1.17
CA ARG A 18 -17.96 1.57 2.24
C ARG A 18 -17.51 0.55 3.29
N LEU A 19 -17.07 -0.63 2.85
CA LEU A 19 -16.62 -1.70 3.75
C LEU A 19 -15.40 -1.29 4.56
N ALA A 20 -14.43 -0.60 3.94
CA ALA A 20 -13.26 -0.07 4.63
C ALA A 20 -13.67 0.91 5.75
N GLY A 21 -14.57 1.84 5.46
CA GLY A 21 -15.05 2.79 6.48
C GLY A 21 -15.90 2.14 7.58
N GLU A 22 -16.69 1.11 7.27
CA GLU A 22 -17.40 0.32 8.29
C GLU A 22 -16.43 -0.44 9.21
N ALA A 23 -15.41 -1.08 8.64
CA ALA A 23 -14.37 -1.79 9.38
C ALA A 23 -13.51 -0.85 10.23
N GLU A 24 -13.18 0.34 9.72
CA GLU A 24 -12.46 1.37 10.47
C GLU A 24 -13.25 1.84 11.69
N ARG A 25 -14.52 2.20 11.51
CA ARG A 25 -15.41 2.58 12.63
C ARG A 25 -15.62 1.44 13.63
N GLY A 26 -15.58 0.20 13.15
CA GLY A 26 -15.64 -1.00 13.98
C GLY A 26 -14.34 -1.36 14.69
N GLY A 27 -13.24 -0.62 14.45
CA GLY A 27 -11.92 -0.92 15.02
C GLY A 27 -11.26 -2.18 14.47
N LEU A 28 -11.74 -2.70 13.32
CA LEU A 28 -11.20 -3.90 12.68
C LEU A 28 -10.01 -3.58 11.75
N LEU A 29 -9.96 -2.35 11.24
CA LEU A 29 -8.90 -1.87 10.34
C LEU A 29 -8.52 -0.43 10.72
N GLY A 30 -7.26 -0.06 10.53
CA GLY A 30 -6.83 1.34 10.46
C GLY A 30 -6.76 1.79 9.01
N LEU A 31 -7.24 3.01 8.71
CA LEU A 31 -7.07 3.60 7.37
C LEU A 31 -5.98 4.67 7.42
N GLU A 32 -4.91 4.43 6.67
CA GLU A 32 -3.81 5.39 6.55
C GLU A 32 -3.98 6.27 5.33
N TRP A 33 -4.02 7.58 5.57
CA TRP A 33 -4.08 8.58 4.53
C TRP A 33 -2.66 8.99 4.10
N VAL A 34 -2.48 9.18 2.80
CA VAL A 34 -1.26 9.79 2.27
C VAL A 34 -1.29 11.27 2.63
N THR A 35 -0.62 11.61 3.74
CA THR A 35 -0.41 12.99 4.17
C THR A 35 0.64 13.68 3.29
N PRO A 36 0.77 15.02 3.34
CA PRO A 36 1.84 15.72 2.63
C PRO A 36 3.24 15.18 2.96
N ALA A 37 3.52 14.84 4.22
CA ALA A 37 4.80 14.27 4.64
C ALA A 37 5.04 12.87 4.06
N VAL A 38 4.01 12.02 4.02
CA VAL A 38 4.09 10.70 3.37
C VAL A 38 4.32 10.86 1.87
N HIS A 39 3.64 11.82 1.25
CA HIS A 39 3.76 12.10 -0.18
C HIS A 39 5.17 12.59 -0.56
N GLU A 40 5.74 13.52 0.20
CA GLU A 40 7.12 13.99 0.01
C GLU A 40 8.12 12.84 0.19
N ARG A 41 7.96 12.05 1.26
CA ARG A 41 8.80 10.87 1.49
C ARG A 41 8.68 9.84 0.36
N ALA A 42 7.49 9.66 -0.21
CA ALA A 42 7.28 8.77 -1.34
C ALA A 42 8.03 9.26 -2.60
N TRP A 43 8.11 10.58 -2.83
CA TRP A 43 8.91 11.14 -3.92
C TRP A 43 10.40 10.89 -3.73
N GLU A 44 10.93 11.10 -2.53
CA GLU A 44 12.33 10.78 -2.23
C GLU A 44 12.64 9.29 -2.46
N LEU A 45 11.71 8.39 -2.11
CA LEU A 45 11.86 6.96 -2.38
C LEU A 45 11.79 6.66 -3.88
N TYR A 46 10.87 7.29 -4.60
CA TYR A 46 10.70 7.11 -6.04
C TYR A 46 11.92 7.57 -6.83
N GLU A 47 12.54 8.69 -6.44
CA GLU A 47 13.80 9.17 -7.03
C GLU A 47 14.99 8.28 -6.69
N ARG A 48 15.02 7.69 -5.49
CA ARG A 48 16.11 6.82 -5.04
C ARG A 48 16.12 5.46 -5.73
N PHE A 49 14.96 4.97 -6.15
CA PHE A 49 14.79 3.67 -6.80
C PHE A 49 14.61 3.84 -8.32
N ASP A 50 15.38 4.74 -8.94
CA ASP A 50 15.34 5.00 -10.38
C ASP A 50 15.77 3.78 -11.23
N ASP A 51 16.48 2.83 -10.63
CA ASP A 51 16.91 1.56 -11.20
C ASP A 51 15.84 0.46 -11.18
N GLN A 52 14.72 0.70 -10.51
CA GLN A 52 13.64 -0.27 -10.32
C GLN A 52 12.30 0.23 -10.87
N VAL A 53 11.50 -0.69 -11.42
CA VAL A 53 10.15 -0.38 -11.89
C VAL A 53 9.19 -0.42 -10.70
N LEU A 54 9.27 0.56 -9.81
CA LEU A 54 8.31 0.76 -8.72
C LEU A 54 7.20 1.69 -9.18
N SER A 55 5.96 1.45 -8.74
CA SER A 55 4.91 2.45 -8.90
C SER A 55 5.00 3.48 -7.77
N PHE A 56 4.54 4.70 -8.04
CA PHE A 56 4.43 5.71 -6.98
C PHE A 56 3.53 5.25 -5.81
N CYS A 57 2.55 4.37 -6.09
CA CYS A 57 1.70 3.78 -5.07
C CYS A 57 2.50 2.88 -4.10
N ASP A 58 3.50 2.17 -4.61
CA ASP A 58 4.39 1.32 -3.78
C ASP A 58 5.25 2.21 -2.89
N CYS A 59 5.82 3.28 -3.43
CA CYS A 59 6.59 4.26 -2.66
C CYS A 59 5.76 4.91 -1.53
N THR A 60 4.48 5.24 -1.79
CA THR A 60 3.59 5.71 -0.72
C THR A 60 3.32 4.65 0.35
N SER A 61 3.19 3.38 -0.04
CA SER A 61 3.01 2.27 0.90
C SER A 61 4.27 2.08 1.76
N PHE A 62 5.45 2.15 1.16
CA PHE A 62 6.73 2.06 1.87
C PHE A 62 6.93 3.22 2.85
N ALA A 63 6.59 4.45 2.44
CA ALA A 63 6.66 5.61 3.32
C ALA A 63 5.75 5.47 4.55
N ILE A 64 4.53 4.96 4.38
CA ILE A 64 3.61 4.67 5.49
C ILE A 64 4.20 3.59 6.40
N CYS A 65 4.64 2.47 5.84
CA CYS A 65 5.25 1.37 6.62
C CYS A 65 6.50 1.81 7.39
N ALA A 66 7.32 2.70 6.83
CA ALA A 66 8.49 3.23 7.51
C ALA A 66 8.15 4.18 8.68
N SER A 67 6.99 4.84 8.62
CA SER A 67 6.53 5.78 9.65
C SER A 67 5.80 5.11 10.82
N LYS A 68 5.54 3.80 10.74
CA LYS A 68 4.74 3.05 11.73
C LYS A 68 5.40 1.72 12.11
N PRO A 69 5.19 1.24 13.34
CA PRO A 69 5.57 -0.12 13.70
C PRO A 69 4.63 -1.11 12.99
N VAL A 70 5.01 -1.57 11.80
CA VAL A 70 4.32 -2.61 11.06
C VAL A 70 5.16 -3.88 11.15
N ASP A 71 4.61 -4.95 11.71
CA ASP A 71 5.33 -6.22 11.88
C ASP A 71 5.58 -6.92 10.54
N PHE A 72 4.56 -6.88 9.65
CA PHE A 72 4.62 -7.47 8.31
C PHE A 72 3.60 -6.81 7.39
N VAL A 73 3.83 -6.91 6.08
CA VAL A 73 2.91 -6.49 5.03
C VAL A 73 2.14 -7.71 4.54
N PHE A 74 0.81 -7.63 4.54
CA PHE A 74 -0.01 -8.63 3.87
C PHE A 74 -0.16 -8.29 2.39
N GLY A 75 0.42 -9.09 1.49
CA GLY A 75 0.41 -8.80 0.07
C GLY A 75 1.05 -9.88 -0.78
N PHE A 76 1.03 -9.67 -2.10
CA PHE A 76 1.57 -10.59 -3.10
C PHE A 76 2.60 -9.94 -4.01
N ASP A 77 2.90 -8.66 -3.78
CA ASP A 77 3.84 -7.91 -4.59
C ASP A 77 5.24 -8.01 -3.99
N SER A 78 6.16 -8.63 -4.73
CA SER A 78 7.54 -8.85 -4.30
C SER A 78 8.33 -7.55 -4.11
N ASP A 79 7.85 -6.41 -4.62
CA ASP A 79 8.54 -5.13 -4.47
C ASP A 79 8.63 -4.69 -3.00
N PHE A 80 7.71 -5.15 -2.15
CA PHE A 80 7.78 -4.93 -0.70
C PHE A 80 8.99 -5.62 -0.05
N LEU A 81 9.47 -6.74 -0.60
CA LEU A 81 10.69 -7.41 -0.12
C LEU A 81 11.93 -6.57 -0.42
N LYS A 82 11.96 -5.88 -1.56
CA LYS A 82 13.08 -4.98 -1.95
C LYS A 82 13.17 -3.77 -1.03
N ALA A 83 12.03 -3.32 -0.50
CA ALA A 83 11.95 -2.29 0.53
C ALA A 83 12.32 -2.78 1.94
N GLY A 84 12.64 -4.07 2.11
CA GLY A 84 13.05 -4.67 3.39
C GLY A 84 11.88 -5.01 4.33
N LEU A 85 10.65 -5.11 3.82
CA LEU A 85 9.45 -5.43 4.60
C LEU A 85 9.21 -6.95 4.62
N ASP A 86 8.77 -7.50 5.77
CA ASP A 86 8.32 -8.91 5.85
C ASP A 86 6.99 -9.05 5.10
N LEU A 87 6.98 -9.77 3.97
CA LEU A 87 5.78 -9.97 3.14
C LEU A 87 5.10 -11.31 3.47
N ARG A 88 3.79 -11.28 3.75
CA ARG A 88 2.96 -12.45 4.08
C ARG A 88 1.67 -12.51 3.24
N PRO A 89 1.17 -13.71 2.87
CA PRO A 89 1.95 -14.93 2.74
C PRO A 89 2.99 -14.66 1.65
N GLY A 90 4.28 -14.75 1.99
CA GLY A 90 5.36 -14.52 1.02
C GLY A 90 5.20 -15.45 -0.18
N LEU A 91 5.96 -15.18 -1.24
CA LEU A 91 6.12 -16.14 -2.34
C LEU A 91 6.44 -17.50 -1.70
N ARG A 92 5.53 -18.47 -1.85
CA ARG A 92 5.79 -19.85 -1.40
C ARG A 92 7.10 -20.26 -2.06
N ASP A 93 8.07 -20.73 -1.28
CA ASP A 93 9.15 -21.55 -1.81
C ASP A 93 8.49 -22.67 -2.61
N ALA A 94 8.57 -22.57 -3.93
CA ALA A 94 8.09 -23.57 -4.88
C ALA A 94 9.26 -24.43 -5.32
#